data_AF-A0A7Y5Q3N5-F1
#
_entry.id   AF-A0A7Y5Q3N5-F1
#
_cell.length_a   1.000
_cell.length_b   1.000
_cell.length_c   1.000
_cell.angle_alpha   90.00
_cell.angle_beta   90.00
_cell.angle_gamma   90.00
#
_symmetry.space_group_name_H-M   'P 1'
#
loop_
_entity.id
_entity.type
_entity.pdbx_description
1 polymer ?
#
loop_
_entity_poly.entity_id
_entity_poly.type
_entity_poly.pdbx_seq_one_letter_code
_entity_poly.pdbx_strand_id
1 'polypeptide(L)'
;GVVGSLQSETRPERLVTVFAGQDREATERARDYLPGLPPSSPSVALLKDGEVAFMLPRQEIEGRTADQIATILRTAYAQHL
;
A
#
# COMPACT_ATOMS: atom_id res chain seq x y z
N GLY A 1 2.96 -1.75 10.73
CA GLY A 1 3.28 -1.60 9.30
C GLY A 1 2.95 -0.21 8.84
N VAL A 2 1.82 -0.03 8.15
CA VAL A 2 1.42 1.26 7.52
C VAL A 2 1.48 2.44 8.49
N VAL A 3 0.80 2.38 9.64
CA VAL A 3 0.80 3.48 10.63
C VAL A 3 2.23 3.88 11.06
N GLY A 4 3.11 2.88 11.30
CA GLY A 4 4.51 3.13 11.67
C GLY A 4 5.36 3.70 10.53
N SER A 5 5.00 3.43 9.26
CA SER A 5 5.70 4.02 8.11
C SER A 5 5.47 5.52 7.97
N LEU A 6 4.34 6.04 8.48
CA LEU A 6 3.95 7.45 8.38
C LEU A 6 4.77 8.40 9.26
N GLN A 7 5.66 7.86 10.09
CA GLN A 7 6.63 8.61 10.89
C GLN A 7 7.87 9.01 10.06
N SER A 8 7.91 8.69 8.77
CA SER A 8 8.98 9.14 7.87
C SER A 8 8.82 10.61 7.50
N GLU A 9 9.95 11.30 7.29
CA GLU A 9 9.99 12.67 6.77
C GLU A 9 9.29 12.76 5.41
N THR A 10 9.60 11.82 4.50
CA THR A 10 8.91 11.67 3.22
C THR A 10 7.74 10.69 3.38
N ARG A 11 6.52 11.15 3.15
CA ARG A 11 5.30 10.34 3.30
C ARG A 11 4.20 10.77 2.33
N PRO A 12 3.23 9.88 2.02
CA PRO A 12 2.12 10.22 1.13
C PRO A 12 1.25 11.34 1.71
N GLU A 13 0.76 12.23 0.84
CA GLU A 13 -0.15 13.32 1.23
C GLU A 13 -1.56 12.83 1.56
N ARG A 14 -1.98 11.73 0.93
CA ARG A 14 -3.31 11.14 1.07
C ARG A 14 -3.20 9.70 1.53
N LEU A 15 -4.05 9.33 2.48
CA LEU A 15 -4.15 7.99 3.03
C LEU A 15 -5.60 7.54 2.90
N VAL A 16 -5.81 6.46 2.15
CA VAL A 16 -7.12 5.87 1.92
C VAL A 16 -7.05 4.37 2.16
N THR A 17 -8.18 3.77 2.51
CA THR A 17 -8.28 2.34 2.76
C THR A 17 -9.62 1.81 2.28
N VAL A 18 -9.65 0.54 1.91
CA VAL A 18 -10.85 -0.22 1.56
C VAL A 18 -10.81 -1.55 2.28
N PHE A 19 -11.95 -2.03 2.76
CA PHE A 19 -12.00 -3.28 3.51
C PHE A 19 -12.37 -4.45 2.59
N ALA A 20 -11.34 -5.15 2.10
CA ALA A 20 -11.52 -6.33 1.27
C ALA A 20 -12.38 -7.39 1.99
N GLY A 21 -13.50 -7.77 1.38
CA GLY A 21 -14.45 -8.75 1.90
C GLY A 21 -15.68 -8.15 2.61
N GLN A 22 -15.60 -6.91 3.08
CA GLN A 22 -16.75 -6.17 3.63
C GLN A 22 -17.28 -5.17 2.60
N ASP A 23 -16.40 -4.28 2.12
CA ASP A 23 -16.75 -3.24 1.14
C ASP A 23 -16.36 -3.69 -0.26
N ARG A 24 -17.12 -4.63 -0.83
CA ARG A 24 -16.80 -5.24 -2.12
C ARG A 24 -16.65 -4.23 -3.26
N GLU A 25 -17.66 -3.38 -3.46
CA GLU A 25 -17.68 -2.40 -4.55
C GLU A 25 -16.52 -1.39 -4.41
N ALA A 26 -16.29 -0.87 -3.21
CA ALA A 26 -15.17 0.03 -2.95
C ALA A 26 -13.82 -0.65 -3.20
N THR A 27 -13.68 -1.91 -2.80
CA THR A 27 -12.45 -2.69 -3.03
C THR A 27 -12.23 -2.99 -4.51
N GLU A 28 -13.28 -3.35 -5.24
CA GLU A 28 -13.23 -3.58 -6.69
C GLU A 28 -12.84 -2.29 -7.42
N ARG A 29 -13.48 -1.16 -7.08
CA ARG A 29 -13.11 0.15 -7.65
C ARG A 29 -11.69 0.57 -7.32
N ALA A 30 -11.19 0.30 -6.11
CA ALA A 30 -9.81 0.59 -5.75
C ALA A 30 -8.81 -0.23 -6.59
N ARG A 31 -9.16 -1.48 -6.94
CA ARG A 31 -8.32 -2.36 -7.78
C ARG A 31 -8.24 -1.88 -9.23
N ASP A 32 -9.23 -1.14 -9.74
CA ASP A 32 -9.17 -0.54 -11.08
C ASP A 32 -8.00 0.45 -11.23
N TYR A 33 -7.58 1.08 -10.13
CA TYR A 33 -6.40 1.95 -10.09
C TYR A 33 -5.07 1.18 -10.04
N LEU A 34 -5.10 -0.16 -9.93
CA LEU A 34 -3.96 -1.05 -9.79
C LEU A 34 -3.86 -2.06 -10.95
N PRO A 35 -3.80 -1.59 -12.22
CA PRO A 35 -3.85 -2.48 -13.37
C PRO A 35 -2.67 -3.46 -13.42
N GLY A 36 -2.93 -4.71 -13.80
CA GLY A 36 -1.90 -5.74 -13.98
C GLY A 36 -1.35 -6.35 -12.69
N LEU A 37 -1.81 -5.91 -11.52
CA LEU A 37 -1.40 -6.45 -10.23
C LEU A 37 -2.38 -7.53 -9.74
N PRO A 38 -1.92 -8.73 -9.36
CA PRO A 38 -2.80 -9.77 -8.85
C PRO A 38 -3.45 -9.32 -7.53
N PRO A 39 -4.77 -9.46 -7.36
CA PRO A 39 -5.45 -9.02 -6.16
C PRO A 39 -5.01 -9.86 -4.95
N SER A 40 -4.61 -9.19 -3.87
CA SER A 40 -4.28 -9.83 -2.60
C SER A 40 -4.68 -8.95 -1.41
N SER A 41 -4.89 -9.55 -0.24
CA SER A 41 -5.29 -8.83 0.97
C SER A 41 -4.70 -9.47 2.23
N PRO A 42 -4.14 -8.70 3.18
CA PRO A 42 -3.88 -7.27 3.07
C PRO A 42 -2.84 -6.97 1.98
N SER A 43 -2.93 -5.79 1.37
CA SER A 43 -1.94 -5.25 0.43
C SER A 43 -1.91 -3.72 0.54
N VAL A 44 -0.80 -3.09 0.13
CA VAL A 44 -0.60 -1.64 0.22
C VAL A 44 -0.01 -1.14 -1.10
N ALA A 45 -0.62 -0.14 -1.71
CA ALA A 45 -0.11 0.52 -2.91
C ALA A 45 0.29 1.97 -2.59
N LEU A 46 1.36 2.43 -3.21
CA LEU A 46 1.78 3.83 -3.25
C LEU A 46 1.49 4.35 -4.65
N LEU A 47 0.69 5.41 -4.74
CA LEU A 47 0.40 6.08 -6.01
C LEU A 47 1.13 7.42 -6.06
N LYS A 48 1.66 7.75 -7.23
CA LYS A 48 2.22 9.07 -7.57
C LYS A 48 1.61 9.52 -8.90
N ASP A 49 1.06 10.72 -8.92
CA ASP A 49 0.44 11.31 -10.11
C ASP A 49 -0.64 10.43 -10.79
N GLY A 50 -1.34 9.62 -9.99
CA GLY A 50 -2.39 8.71 -10.45
C GLY A 50 -1.90 7.35 -10.92
N GLU A 51 -0.59 7.11 -10.93
CA GLU A 51 0.02 5.84 -11.33
C GLU A 51 0.60 5.08 -10.13
N VAL A 52 0.72 3.75 -10.26
CA VAL A 52 1.28 2.90 -9.22
C VAL A 52 2.79 3.04 -9.21
N ALA A 53 3.34 3.67 -8.16
CA ALA A 53 4.77 3.82 -7.98
C ALA A 53 5.39 2.63 -7.24
N PHE A 54 4.66 2.05 -6.28
CA PHE A 54 5.12 0.88 -5.52
C PHE A 54 3.92 0.05 -5.03
N MET A 55 4.10 -1.26 -4.89
CA MET A 55 3.09 -2.18 -4.39
C MET A 55 3.71 -3.18 -3.42
N LEU A 56 3.03 -3.42 -2.30
CA LEU A 56 3.36 -4.43 -1.32
C LEU A 56 2.22 -5.47 -1.25
N PRO A 57 2.34 -6.61 -1.95
CA PRO A 57 1.31 -7.65 -1.95
C PRO A 57 1.32 -8.48 -0.66
N ARG A 58 0.26 -9.29 -0.44
CA ARG A 58 0.10 -10.13 0.76
C ARG A 58 1.31 -11.02 1.03
N GLN A 59 1.88 -11.64 0.00
CA GLN A 59 3.02 -12.55 0.13
C GLN A 59 4.25 -11.87 0.74
N GLU A 60 4.35 -10.55 0.58
CA GLU A 60 5.41 -9.73 1.13
C GLU A 60 5.04 -9.10 2.49
N ILE A 61 3.82 -9.28 2.96
CA ILE A 61 3.35 -8.83 4.27
C ILE A 61 3.34 -10.00 5.26
N GLU A 62 2.89 -11.17 4.81
CA GLU A 62 2.81 -12.37 5.64
C GLU A 62 4.19 -12.78 6.15
N GLY A 63 4.24 -13.08 7.45
CA GLY A 63 5.49 -13.45 8.14
C GLY A 63 6.43 -12.29 8.45
N ARG A 64 6.15 -11.06 8.00
CA ARG A 64 6.95 -9.86 8.35
C ARG A 64 6.38 -9.16 9.58
N THR A 65 7.27 -8.58 10.39
CA THR A 65 6.87 -7.77 11.54
C THR A 65 6.35 -6.40 11.10
N ALA A 66 5.63 -5.73 12.00
CA ALA A 66 5.13 -4.38 11.78
C ALA A 66 6.24 -3.38 11.42
N ASP A 67 7.43 -3.52 12.01
CA ASP A 67 8.58 -2.65 11.79
C ASP A 67 9.29 -2.94 10.46
N GLN A 68 9.38 -4.21 10.07
CA GLN A 68 9.89 -4.59 8.75
C GLN A 68 9.01 -4.00 7.64
N ILE A 69 7.69 -4.15 7.75
CA ILE A 69 6.72 -3.57 6.81
C ILE A 69 6.84 -2.04 6.80
N ALA A 70 6.99 -1.42 7.97
CA ALA A 70 7.17 0.03 8.04
C ALA A 70 8.44 0.48 7.32
N THR A 71 9.56 -0.21 7.51
CA THR A 71 10.82 0.08 6.81
C THR A 71 10.70 -0.06 5.30
N ILE A 72 10.06 -1.12 4.80
CA ILE A 72 9.83 -1.30 3.36
C ILE A 72 9.06 -0.11 2.77
N LEU A 73 7.96 0.29 3.43
CA LEU A 73 7.14 1.41 2.98
C LEU A 73 7.90 2.74 3.05
N ARG A 74 8.71 2.97 4.08
CA ARG A 74 9.56 4.18 4.16
C ARG A 74 10.58 4.24 3.04
N THR A 75 11.19 3.11 2.68
CA THR A 75 12.09 3.02 1.53
C THR A 75 11.37 3.36 0.23
N ALA A 76 10.15 2.82 0.04
CA ALA A 76 9.33 3.14 -1.12
C ALA A 76 8.98 4.63 -1.18
N TYR A 77 8.63 5.26 -0.05
CA TYR A 77 8.37 6.70 0.00
C TYR A 77 9.60 7.49 -0.44
N ALA A 78 10.78 7.19 0.13
CA ALA A 78 12.02 7.90 -0.21
C ALA A 78 12.45 7.74 -1.67
N GLN A 79 12.10 6.63 -2.32
CA GLN A 79 12.45 6.37 -3.72
C GLN A 79 11.48 7.01 -4.71
N HIS A 80 10.21 7.14 -4.33
CA HIS A 80 9.15 7.46 -5.28
C HIS A 80 8.46 8.79 -5.05
N LEU A 81 8.35 9.27 -3.80
CA LEU A 81 7.71 10.54 -3.48
C LEU A 81 8.71 11.69 -3.59
#